data_AF-A0A9P8XU08-F1
#
_entry.id   AF-A0A9P8XU08-F1
#
_cell.length_a   1.000
_cell.length_b   1.000
_cell.length_c   1.000
_cell.angle_alpha   90.00
_cell.angle_beta   90.00
_cell.angle_gamma   90.00
#
_symmetry.space_group_name_H-M   'P 1'
#
loop_
_entity.id
_entity.type
_entity.pdbx_description
1 polymer ?
#
loop_
_entity_poly.entity_id
_entity_poly.type
_entity_poly.pdbx_seq_one_letter_code
_entity_poly.pdbx_strand_id
1 'polypeptide(L)' 'MSHQQRDIKKEDAALEGMHDTPEERSNQARGHKANLSNPNTSEKSKEKSKEALRDLGGEEAFYSKDSDK' A
#
# COMPACT_ATOMS: atom_id res chain seq x y z
N MET A 1 36.31 20.66 23.98
CA MET A 1 35.82 19.37 23.42
C MET A 1 34.55 18.97 24.18
N SER A 2 33.42 19.65 23.91
CA SER A 2 32.12 19.19 24.41
C SER A 2 31.32 18.82 23.17
N HIS A 3 31.35 17.54 22.81
CA HIS A 3 30.42 16.99 21.84
C HIS A 3 29.07 16.96 22.55
N GLN A 4 28.27 18.01 22.34
CA GLN A 4 26.86 17.99 22.65
C GLN A 4 26.27 16.89 21.77
N GLN A 5 25.99 15.74 22.40
CA GLN A 5 25.19 14.68 21.81
C GLN A 5 23.90 15.35 21.33
N ARG A 6 23.68 15.41 20.03
CA ARG A 6 22.38 15.82 19.50
C ARG A 6 21.43 14.72 19.91
N ASP A 7 20.65 14.97 20.95
CA ASP A 7 19.49 14.17 21.31
C ASP A 7 18.50 14.31 20.15
N ILE A 8 18.67 13.46 19.13
CA ILE A 8 17.69 13.26 18.09
C ILE A 8 16.53 12.60 18.82
N LYS A 9 15.58 13.43 19.27
CA LYS A 9 14.34 12.95 19.85
C LYS A 9 13.73 11.99 18.83
N LYS A 10 13.54 10.76 19.27
CA LYS A 10 13.02 9.61 18.52
C LYS A 10 11.51 9.76 18.30
N GLU A 11 11.07 10.97 17.95
CA GLU A 11 9.68 11.35 17.70
C GLU A 11 9.38 11.36 16.18
N ASP A 12 10.41 11.17 15.34
CA ASP A 12 10.25 10.81 13.93
C ASP A 12 9.91 9.31 13.76
N ALA A 13 9.30 8.70 14.77
CA ALA A 13 8.67 7.37 14.69
C ALA A 13 7.37 7.40 13.87
N ALA A 14 7.25 8.33 12.92
CA ALA A 14 6.19 8.36 11.92
C ALA A 14 6.37 7.24 10.87
N LEU A 15 7.44 6.42 10.92
CA LEU A 15 7.70 5.38 9.92
C LEU A 15 7.09 3.99 10.26
N GLU A 16 6.53 3.80 11.45
CA GLU A 16 5.96 2.51 11.88
C GLU A 16 4.43 2.53 11.70
N GLY A 17 3.94 2.33 10.47
CA GLY A 17 2.50 2.18 10.18
C GLY A 17 1.99 2.76 8.85
N MET A 18 2.87 3.28 7.99
CA MET A 18 2.51 4.03 6.78
C MET A 18 2.20 3.17 5.53
N HIS A 19 1.55 2.02 5.67
CA HIS A 19 1.21 1.20 4.48
C HIS A 19 -0.28 0.83 4.39
N ASP A 20 -1.10 1.33 5.31
CA ASP A 20 -2.51 1.00 5.39
C ASP A 20 -3.43 2.21 5.22
N THR A 21 -2.93 3.30 4.61
CA THR A 21 -3.84 4.36 4.21
C THR A 21 -4.76 3.86 3.08
N PRO A 22 -6.04 4.26 3.04
CA PRO A 22 -6.94 3.90 1.95
C PRO A 22 -6.41 4.32 0.56
N GLU A 23 -5.64 5.41 0.52
CA GLU A 23 -5.03 5.94 -0.70
C GLU A 23 -3.93 5.01 -1.23
N GLU A 24 -3.06 4.50 -0.35
CA GLU A 24 -2.02 3.54 -0.72
C GLU A 24 -2.62 2.22 -1.20
N ARG A 25 -3.65 1.71 -0.52
CA ARG A 25 -4.38 0.51 -0.95
C ARG A 25 -4.98 0.69 -2.35
N SER A 26 -5.59 1.85 -2.61
CA SER A 26 -6.10 2.22 -3.95
C SER A 26 -4.97 2.26 -4.99
N ASN A 27 -3.82 2.86 -4.66
CA ASN A 27 -2.68 2.94 -5.57
C ASN A 27 -2.08 1.57 -5.89
N GLN A 28 -1.94 0.69 -4.88
CA GLN A 28 -1.49 -0.69 -5.07
C GLN A 28 -2.47 -1.47 -5.95
N ALA A 29 -3.77 -1.37 -5.70
CA ALA A 29 -4.79 -2.03 -6.51
C ALA A 29 -4.73 -1.60 -7.99
N ARG A 30 -4.54 -0.29 -8.26
CA ARG A 30 -4.35 0.22 -9.63
C ARG A 30 -3.10 -0.37 -10.28
N GLY A 31 -1.99 -0.46 -9.56
CA GLY A 31 -0.74 -1.06 -10.04
C GLY A 31 -0.89 -2.54 -10.39
N HIS A 32 -1.51 -3.33 -9.51
CA HIS A 32 -1.78 -4.74 -9.79
C HIS A 32 -2.71 -4.93 -10.98
N LYS A 33 -3.74 -4.10 -11.13
CA LYS A 33 -4.63 -4.12 -12.31
C LYS A 33 -3.90 -3.79 -13.60
N ALA A 34 -3.01 -2.80 -13.60
CA ALA A 34 -2.16 -2.50 -14.76
C ALA A 34 -1.26 -3.68 -15.13
N ASN A 35 -0.70 -4.38 -14.13
CA ASN A 35 0.11 -5.58 -14.35
C ASN A 35 -0.71 -6.72 -15.00
N LEU A 36 -1.99 -6.85 -14.68
CA LEU A 36 -2.88 -7.85 -15.32
C LEU A 36 -3.18 -7.52 -16.78
N SER A 37 -3.35 -6.25 -17.11
CA SER A 37 -3.63 -5.79 -18.47
C SER A 37 -2.40 -5.76 -19.38
N ASN A 38 -1.19 -5.82 -18.81
CA ASN A 38 0.05 -5.80 -19.59
C ASN A 38 0.28 -7.15 -20.31
N PRO A 39 0.25 -7.20 -21.66
CA PRO A 39 0.49 -8.44 -22.41
C PRO A 39 1.91 -8.97 -22.23
N ASN A 40 2.87 -8.12 -21.85
CA ASN A 40 4.28 -8.50 -21.63
C ASN A 40 4.54 -9.04 -20.21
N THR A 41 3.53 -9.05 -19.33
CA THR A 41 3.67 -9.61 -17.98
C THR A 41 3.53 -11.13 -18.03
N SER A 42 4.40 -11.83 -17.29
CA SER A 42 4.33 -13.29 -17.17
C SER A 42 3.08 -13.76 -16.42
N GLU A 43 2.60 -14.95 -16.76
CA GLU A 43 1.40 -15.52 -16.12
C GLU A 43 1.53 -15.64 -14.61
N LYS A 44 2.70 -16.07 -14.10
CA LYS A 44 2.97 -16.13 -12.67
C LYS A 44 2.87 -14.76 -11.97
N SER A 45 3.29 -13.70 -12.65
CA SER A 45 3.18 -12.33 -12.11
C SER A 45 1.72 -11.87 -12.10
N LYS A 46 0.96 -12.20 -13.14
CA LYS A 46 -0.49 -11.93 -13.18
C LYS A 46 -1.22 -12.67 -12.07
N GLU A 47 -0.92 -13.93 -11.84
CA GLU A 47 -1.54 -14.73 -10.77
C GLU A 47 -1.31 -14.10 -9.39
N LYS A 48 -0.07 -13.71 -9.09
CA LYS A 48 0.25 -12.96 -7.86
C LYS A 48 -0.49 -11.63 -7.76
N SER A 49 -0.60 -10.87 -8.86
CA SER A 49 -1.40 -9.64 -8.87
C SER A 49 -2.88 -9.88 -8.60
N LYS A 50 -3.45 -10.98 -9.07
CA LYS A 50 -4.85 -11.35 -8.77
C LYS A 50 -5.03 -11.67 -7.29
N GLU A 51 -4.10 -12.40 -6.70
CA GLU A 51 -4.11 -12.73 -5.27
C GLU A 51 -3.99 -11.46 -4.42
N ALA A 52 -3.00 -10.61 -4.70
CA ALA A 52 -2.82 -9.33 -4.01
C ALA A 52 -4.05 -8.42 -4.11
N LEU A 53 -4.73 -8.38 -5.26
CA LEU A 53 -5.98 -7.63 -5.41
C LEU A 53 -7.12 -8.16 -4.53
N ARG A 54 -7.17 -9.47 -4.28
CA ARG A 54 -8.16 -10.07 -3.37
C ARG A 54 -7.83 -9.71 -1.93
N ASP A 55 -6.56 -9.77 -1.54
CA ASP A 55 -6.09 -9.48 -0.18
C ASP A 55 -6.22 -7.99 0.17
N LEU A 56 -6.06 -7.09 -0.82
CA LEU A 56 -6.28 -5.65 -0.66
C LEU A 56 -7.75 -5.28 -0.42
N GLY A 57 -8.65 -6.26 -0.34
CA GLY A 57 -10.07 -6.09 -0.06
C GLY A 57 -10.96 -6.23 -1.29
N GLY A 58 -10.43 -6.67 -2.44
CA GLY A 58 -11.21 -6.92 -3.65
C GLY A 58 -12.15 -5.77 -4.01
N GLU A 59 -13.45 -6.06 -4.10
CA GLU A 59 -14.51 -5.09 -4.41
C GLU A 59 -14.93 -4.28 -3.16
N GLU A 60 -14.71 -4.83 -1.96
CA GLU A 60 -15.05 -4.25 -0.65
C GLU A 60 -14.12 -3.10 -0.24
N ALA A 61 -12.84 -3.16 -0.61
CA ALA A 61 -11.88 -2.06 -0.36
C ALA A 61 -12.29 -0.73 -1.03
N PHE A 62 -13.17 -0.81 -2.03
CA PHE A 62 -13.75 0.35 -2.70
C PHE A 62 -15.03 0.87 -2.02
N TYR A 63 -15.76 0.01 -1.29
CA TYR A 63 -17.10 0.31 -0.77
C TYR A 63 -17.16 0.80 0.68
N SER A 64 -16.06 0.76 1.44
CA SER A 64 -16.03 1.33 2.81
C SER A 64 -16.14 2.87 2.86
N LYS A 65 -16.21 3.56 1.73
CA LYS A 65 -16.31 5.04 1.71
C LYS A 65 -17.73 5.59 1.73
N ASP A 66 -18.75 4.73 1.58
CA ASP A 66 -20.16 5.19 1.44
C ASP A 66 -21.06 4.87 2.65
N SER A 67 -20.56 4.19 3.69
CA SER A 67 -21.41 3.78 4.83
C SER A 67 -21.33 4.69 6.06
N ASP A 68 -20.44 5.68 6.08
CA ASP A 68 -20.42 6.72 7.12
C ASP A 68 -21.07 8.00 6.58
N LYS A 69 -22.40 8.10 6.70
CA LYS A 69 -23.18 9.31 6.43
C LYS A 69 -24.07 9.67 7.60
#